data_AF-A0AA86DY99-F1
#
_entry.id   AF-A0AA86DY99-F1
#
_cell.length_a   1.000
_cell.length_b   1.000
_cell.length_c   1.000
_cell.angle_alpha   90.00
_cell.angle_beta   90.00
_cell.angle_gamma   90.00
#
_symmetry.space_group_name_H-M   'P 1'
#
loop_
_entity.id
_entity.type
_entity.pdbx_description
1 polymer ?
#
loop_
_entity_poly.entity_id
_entity_poly.type
_entity_poly.pdbx_seq_one_letter_code
_entity_poly.pdbx_strand_id
1 'polypeptide(L)'
;MTKLDLAKAIGVHRTTITHWVKSDKIHPEPKQQGKPQLFSYRKVMMELGREPKEFYTLIYLSDVTCNEFTPEEELRLLKNFCVGNGWRFKIIIDSILSANSNELFKALLSGCVERMIISSMSSIGFVEFKYLKSLCDEKLIPIIPLQQITNETLDFCKHAILVVKKLAGTNEEILEDIRNEFCK
;
A
#
# COMPACT_ATOMS: atom_id res chain seq x y z
N MET A 1 -14.11 13.05 -1.52
CA MET A 1 -14.65 11.68 -1.34
C MET A 1 -16.17 11.67 -1.42
N THR A 2 -16.79 10.56 -1.82
CA THR A 2 -18.26 10.47 -1.88
C THR A 2 -18.87 10.31 -0.49
N LYS A 3 -20.19 10.43 -0.38
CA LYS A 3 -20.92 10.20 0.89
C LYS A 3 -20.69 8.80 1.47
N LEU A 4 -20.59 7.78 0.60
CA LEU A 4 -20.38 6.40 1.03
C LEU A 4 -18.97 6.23 1.60
N ASP A 5 -17.97 6.76 0.91
CA ASP A 5 -16.57 6.67 1.32
C ASP A 5 -16.34 7.41 2.64
N LEU A 6 -16.95 8.59 2.79
CA LEU A 6 -16.88 9.37 4.04
C LEU A 6 -17.49 8.61 5.23
N ALA A 7 -18.64 7.97 5.03
CA ALA A 7 -19.32 7.19 6.06
C ALA A 7 -18.44 6.02 6.54
N LYS A 8 -17.80 5.30 5.60
CA LYS A 8 -16.83 4.25 5.90
C LYS A 8 -15.61 4.79 6.64
N ALA A 9 -15.03 5.89 6.16
CA ALA A 9 -13.82 6.48 6.74
C ALA A 9 -14.02 6.99 8.18
N ILE A 10 -15.22 7.47 8.53
CA ILE A 10 -15.56 7.95 9.87
C ILE A 10 -16.12 6.83 10.77
N GLY A 11 -16.52 5.70 10.19
CA GLY A 11 -17.12 4.58 10.94
C GLY A 11 -18.57 4.84 11.36
N VAL A 12 -19.36 5.50 10.51
CA VAL A 12 -20.78 5.80 10.76
C VAL A 12 -21.66 5.36 9.60
N HIS A 13 -22.97 5.23 9.83
CA HIS A 13 -23.89 4.88 8.76
C HIS A 13 -24.07 6.04 7.76
N ARG A 14 -24.35 5.72 6.49
CA ARG A 14 -24.58 6.72 5.42
C ARG A 14 -25.74 7.68 5.75
N THR A 15 -26.73 7.23 6.51
CA THR A 15 -27.85 8.07 6.97
C THR A 15 -27.38 9.12 7.97
N THR A 16 -26.42 8.80 8.83
CA THR A 16 -25.82 9.74 9.80
C THR A 16 -25.18 10.93 9.07
N ILE A 17 -24.40 10.68 8.01
CA ILE A 17 -23.85 11.76 7.18
C ILE A 17 -24.96 12.62 6.56
N THR A 18 -26.05 12.00 6.11
CA THR A 18 -27.19 12.73 5.54
C THR A 18 -27.88 13.61 6.59
N HIS A 19 -28.01 13.12 7.82
CA HIS A 19 -28.58 13.89 8.92
C HIS A 19 -27.68 15.07 9.30
N TRP A 20 -26.37 14.86 9.40
CA TRP A 20 -25.41 15.93 9.71
C TRP A 20 -25.38 17.04 8.66
N VAL A 21 -25.55 16.71 7.38
CA VAL A 21 -25.70 17.72 6.33
C VAL A 21 -27.02 18.49 6.47
N LYS A 22 -28.12 17.82 6.81
CA LYS A 22 -29.43 18.46 6.99
C LYS A 22 -29.49 19.36 8.23
N SER A 23 -28.66 19.06 9.23
CA SER A 23 -28.61 19.78 10.50
C SER A 23 -27.48 20.82 10.54
N ASP A 24 -26.89 21.17 9.39
CA ASP A 24 -25.74 22.08 9.26
C ASP A 24 -24.54 21.76 10.17
N LYS A 25 -24.41 20.47 10.56
CA LYS A 25 -23.29 20.01 11.39
C LYS A 25 -22.01 19.83 10.57
N ILE A 26 -22.15 19.45 9.30
CA ILE A 26 -21.04 19.32 8.36
C ILE A 26 -21.45 19.86 6.99
N HIS A 27 -20.49 20.37 6.22
CA HIS A 27 -20.77 20.97 4.92
C HIS A 27 -20.07 20.23 3.77
N PRO A 28 -20.80 19.85 2.71
CA PRO A 28 -20.17 19.30 1.53
C PRO A 28 -19.38 20.36 0.74
N GLU A 29 -18.58 19.90 -0.22
CA GLU A 29 -17.92 20.78 -1.19
C GLU A 29 -18.95 21.37 -2.18
N PRO A 30 -18.63 22.46 -2.89
CA PRO A 30 -19.49 22.98 -3.94
C PRO A 30 -19.82 21.90 -4.98
N LYS A 31 -21.10 21.70 -5.27
CA LYS A 31 -21.55 20.67 -6.21
C LYS A 31 -21.19 21.07 -7.64
N GLN A 32 -20.34 20.28 -8.30
CA GLN A 32 -20.09 20.43 -9.74
C GLN A 32 -21.24 19.79 -10.54
N GLN A 33 -21.70 20.44 -11.60
CA GLN A 33 -22.75 19.91 -12.48
C GLN A 33 -22.37 18.52 -13.02
N GLY A 34 -23.33 17.60 -13.03
CA GLY A 34 -23.16 16.24 -13.53
C GLY A 34 -22.29 15.31 -12.66
N LYS A 35 -21.67 15.80 -11.57
CA LYS A 35 -20.81 15.00 -10.70
C LYS A 35 -21.47 14.67 -9.36
N PRO A 36 -21.08 13.55 -8.72
CA PRO A 36 -21.55 13.22 -7.38
C PRO A 36 -21.11 14.30 -6.37
N GLN A 37 -21.93 14.51 -5.34
CA GLN A 37 -21.60 15.40 -4.23
C GLN A 37 -20.35 14.89 -3.51
N LEU A 38 -19.33 15.75 -3.42
CA LEU A 38 -18.08 15.44 -2.74
C LEU A 38 -18.00 16.10 -1.37
N PHE A 39 -17.22 15.46 -0.49
CA PHE A 39 -16.86 15.94 0.83
C PHE A 39 -15.33 15.97 0.97
N SER A 40 -14.82 17.00 1.63
CA SER A 40 -13.45 17.02 2.15
C SER A 40 -13.44 16.38 3.54
N TYR A 41 -12.69 15.29 3.71
CA TYR A 41 -12.57 14.63 5.01
C TYR A 41 -12.02 15.57 6.07
N ARG A 42 -10.97 16.32 5.72
CA ARG A 42 -10.32 17.26 6.64
C ARG A 42 -11.32 18.31 7.14
N LYS A 43 -12.09 18.91 6.22
CA LYS A 43 -13.12 19.90 6.57
C LYS A 43 -14.16 19.30 7.51
N VAL A 44 -14.70 18.14 7.15
CA VAL A 44 -15.71 17.43 7.95
C VAL A 44 -15.18 17.08 9.34
N MET A 45 -13.95 16.58 9.47
CA MET A 45 -13.38 16.25 10.77
C MET A 45 -13.18 17.49 11.65
N MET A 46 -12.71 18.60 11.07
CA MET A 46 -12.62 19.88 11.79
C MET A 46 -13.99 20.40 12.24
N GLU A 47 -15.02 20.32 11.38
CA GLU A 47 -16.41 20.69 11.73
C GLU A 47 -16.97 19.80 12.85
N LEU A 48 -16.58 18.53 12.88
CA LEU A 48 -16.93 17.59 13.95
C LEU A 48 -16.08 17.76 15.23
N GLY A 49 -15.13 18.70 15.26
CA GLY A 49 -14.21 18.91 16.38
C GLY A 49 -13.26 17.74 16.62
N ARG A 50 -13.00 16.92 15.59
CA ARG A 50 -12.09 15.77 15.64
C ARG A 50 -10.79 16.11 14.93
N GLU A 51 -9.67 15.60 15.43
CA GLU A 51 -8.43 15.71 14.69
C GLU A 51 -8.55 14.97 13.34
N PRO A 52 -8.32 15.66 12.21
CA PRO A 52 -8.31 15.01 10.92
C PRO A 52 -7.11 14.07 10.87
N LYS A 53 -7.38 12.77 10.70
CA LYS A 53 -6.33 11.82 10.31
C LYS A 53 -5.67 12.32 9.03
N GLU A 54 -4.34 12.46 9.06
CA GLU A 54 -3.58 12.77 7.85
C GLU A 54 -3.46 11.51 7.00
N PHE A 55 -4.14 11.55 5.87
CA PHE A 55 -4.09 10.51 4.87
C PHE A 55 -2.80 10.59 4.04
N TYR A 56 -2.23 9.43 3.73
CA TYR A 56 -1.02 9.34 2.92
C TYR A 56 -1.02 8.09 2.03
N THR A 57 -0.25 8.18 0.95
CA THR A 57 0.14 7.05 0.13
C THR A 57 1.25 6.26 0.82
N LEU A 58 1.12 4.95 0.91
CA LEU A 58 2.19 4.11 1.41
C LEU A 58 3.05 3.63 0.24
N ILE A 59 4.34 3.96 0.24
CA ILE A 59 5.32 3.32 -0.63
C ILE A 59 5.87 2.12 0.13
N TYR A 60 5.72 0.93 -0.43
CA TYR A 60 6.33 -0.27 0.08
C TYR A 60 7.43 -0.73 -0.90
N LEU A 61 8.60 -1.06 -0.34
CA LEU A 61 9.74 -1.58 -1.07
C LEU A 61 10.35 -2.73 -0.29
N SER A 62 10.60 -3.86 -0.95
CA SER A 62 11.45 -4.91 -0.41
C SER A 62 12.91 -4.57 -0.70
N ASP A 63 13.80 -4.86 0.24
CA ASP A 63 15.24 -4.76 0.03
C ASP A 63 15.79 -5.88 -0.88
N VAL A 64 14.92 -6.79 -1.32
CA VAL A 64 15.15 -7.74 -2.42
C VAL A 64 14.30 -7.32 -3.61
N THR A 65 14.98 -6.95 -4.69
CA THR A 65 14.37 -6.50 -5.94
C THR A 65 14.59 -7.55 -7.02
N CYS A 66 13.56 -7.85 -7.81
CA CYS A 66 13.59 -8.84 -8.90
C CYS A 66 13.86 -8.22 -10.28
N ASN A 67 14.03 -6.91 -10.28
CA ASN A 67 14.05 -6.01 -11.40
C ASN A 67 15.48 -5.51 -11.61
N GLU A 68 15.75 -4.96 -12.79
CA GLU A 68 17.10 -4.48 -13.15
C GLU A 68 17.58 -3.28 -12.33
N PHE A 69 16.70 -2.71 -11.50
CA PHE A 69 16.99 -1.55 -10.67
C PHE A 69 17.55 -1.95 -9.31
N THR A 70 18.52 -1.18 -8.84
CA THR A 70 18.92 -1.20 -7.44
C THR A 70 17.75 -0.74 -6.54
N PRO A 71 17.70 -1.17 -5.27
CA PRO A 71 16.68 -0.69 -4.32
C PRO A 71 16.59 0.84 -4.25
N GLU A 72 17.72 1.55 -4.36
CA GLU A 72 17.78 3.01 -4.35
C GLU A 72 17.12 3.63 -5.58
N GLU A 73 17.37 3.07 -6.77
CA GLU A 73 16.75 3.51 -8.02
C GLU A 73 15.25 3.24 -8.02
N GLU A 74 14.83 2.07 -7.54
CA GLU A 74 13.42 1.70 -7.40
C GLU A 74 12.70 2.65 -6.44
N LEU A 75 13.30 2.92 -5.28
CA LEU A 75 12.76 3.89 -4.32
C LEU A 75 12.62 5.27 -4.95
N ARG A 76 13.60 5.71 -5.74
CA ARG A 76 13.57 6.99 -6.43
C ARG A 76 12.43 7.05 -7.45
N LEU A 77 12.19 5.99 -8.21
CA LEU A 77 11.07 5.89 -9.15
C LEU A 77 9.72 5.98 -8.43
N LEU A 78 9.54 5.22 -7.34
CA LEU A 78 8.31 5.22 -6.54
C LEU A 78 8.02 6.60 -5.93
N LYS A 79 9.05 7.26 -5.39
CA LYS A 79 8.95 8.64 -4.88
C LYS A 79 8.55 9.62 -5.98
N ASN A 80 9.24 9.59 -7.11
CA ASN A 80 8.97 10.49 -8.23
C ASN A 80 7.55 10.32 -8.76
N PHE A 81 7.05 9.08 -8.82
CA PHE A 81 5.67 8.80 -9.20
C PHE A 81 4.68 9.45 -8.22
N CYS A 82 4.89 9.30 -6.91
CA CYS A 82 4.02 9.94 -5.91
C CYS A 82 4.08 11.47 -5.97
N VAL A 83 5.28 12.04 -6.09
CA VAL A 83 5.48 13.49 -6.23
C VAL A 83 4.79 14.02 -7.51
N GLY A 84 4.97 13.33 -8.63
CA GLY A 84 4.36 13.71 -9.92
C GLY A 84 2.83 13.71 -9.90
N ASN A 85 2.23 12.88 -9.05
CA ASN A 85 0.78 12.86 -8.83
C ASN A 85 0.31 13.78 -7.68
N GLY A 86 1.22 14.52 -7.04
CA GLY A 86 0.91 15.42 -5.92
C GLY A 86 0.50 14.68 -4.63
N TRP A 87 0.92 13.43 -4.47
CA TRP A 87 0.56 12.62 -3.31
C TRP A 87 1.59 12.75 -2.20
N ARG A 88 1.12 12.94 -0.96
CA ARG A 88 1.96 12.78 0.22
C ARG A 88 2.18 11.29 0.46
N PHE A 89 3.38 10.91 0.87
CA PHE A 89 3.70 9.51 1.07
C PHE A 89 4.55 9.24 2.32
N LYS A 90 4.42 8.03 2.85
CA LYS A 90 5.37 7.42 3.78
C LYS A 90 6.02 6.23 3.10
N ILE A 91 7.23 5.89 3.52
CA ILE A 91 8.01 4.80 2.94
C ILE A 91 8.21 3.75 4.01
N ILE A 92 7.99 2.50 3.63
CA ILE A 92 8.41 1.33 4.40
C ILE A 92 9.33 0.53 3.49
N ILE A 93 10.55 0.30 3.98
CA ILE A 93 11.51 -0.59 3.35
C ILE A 93 11.55 -1.84 4.21
N ASP A 94 11.01 -2.94 3.68
CA ASP A 94 11.04 -4.21 4.37
C ASP A 94 12.36 -4.91 4.05
N SER A 95 13.07 -5.32 5.10
CA SER A 95 14.29 -6.07 4.96
C SER A 95 14.10 -7.47 5.47
N ILE A 96 14.42 -8.45 4.64
CA ILE A 96 14.31 -9.87 4.97
C ILE A 96 15.11 -10.26 6.23
N LEU A 97 16.17 -9.50 6.53
CA LEU A 97 17.03 -9.71 7.69
C LEU A 97 16.55 -8.98 8.94
N SER A 98 15.49 -8.16 8.84
CA SER A 98 14.95 -7.36 9.93
C SER A 98 13.46 -7.64 10.15
N ALA A 99 13.01 -7.68 11.40
CA ALA A 99 11.60 -7.88 11.72
C ALA A 99 10.73 -6.61 11.54
N ASN A 100 10.90 -5.89 10.42
CA ASN A 100 10.16 -4.66 10.11
C ASN A 100 8.75 -4.91 9.54
N SER A 101 8.38 -6.18 9.31
CA SER A 101 7.04 -6.58 8.87
C SER A 101 5.91 -5.98 9.73
N ASN A 102 6.16 -5.76 11.03
CA ASN A 102 5.22 -5.10 11.93
C ASN A 102 4.85 -3.66 11.54
N GLU A 103 5.76 -2.91 10.91
CA GLU A 103 5.50 -1.50 10.55
C GLU A 103 4.50 -1.40 9.40
N LEU A 104 4.58 -2.32 8.42
CA LEU A 104 3.64 -2.39 7.31
C LEU A 104 2.22 -2.64 7.81
N PHE A 105 2.03 -3.67 8.64
CA PHE A 105 0.72 -3.99 9.20
C PHE A 105 0.18 -2.85 10.07
N LYS A 106 1.01 -2.24 10.92
CA LYS A 106 0.61 -1.07 11.72
C LYS A 106 0.15 0.09 10.83
N ALA A 107 0.87 0.37 9.74
CA ALA A 107 0.51 1.41 8.79
C ALA A 107 -0.84 1.10 8.12
N LEU A 108 -1.03 -0.11 7.60
CA LEU A 108 -2.29 -0.51 6.95
C LEU A 108 -3.48 -0.53 7.93
N LEU A 109 -3.26 -0.92 9.19
CA LEU A 109 -4.29 -0.95 10.23
C LEU A 109 -4.64 0.44 10.81
N SER A 110 -3.79 1.45 10.60
CA SER A 110 -4.02 2.82 11.11
C SER A 110 -5.29 3.48 10.55
N GLY A 111 -5.73 3.02 9.37
CA GLY A 111 -6.81 3.65 8.60
C GLY A 111 -6.43 5.00 8.00
N CYS A 112 -5.13 5.33 7.92
CA CYS A 112 -4.61 6.56 7.32
C CYS A 112 -4.01 6.33 5.91
N VAL A 113 -3.91 5.08 5.45
CA VAL A 113 -3.34 4.74 4.15
C VAL A 113 -4.44 4.81 3.08
N GLU A 114 -4.26 5.65 2.06
CA GLU A 114 -5.24 5.77 0.95
C GLU A 114 -4.97 4.80 -0.19
N ARG A 115 -3.72 4.40 -0.37
CA ARG A 115 -3.24 3.50 -1.42
C ARG A 115 -1.85 3.02 -1.08
N MET A 116 -1.48 1.88 -1.63
CA MET A 116 -0.12 1.34 -1.54
C MET A 116 0.51 1.33 -2.93
N ILE A 117 1.70 1.91 -3.06
CA ILE A 117 2.51 1.86 -4.28
C ILE A 117 3.64 0.86 -4.07
N ILE A 118 3.78 -0.04 -5.03
CA ILE A 118 4.86 -1.03 -5.09
C ILE A 118 5.48 -0.97 -6.49
N SER A 119 6.71 -1.46 -6.65
CA SER A 119 7.31 -1.51 -7.98
C SER A 119 6.62 -2.54 -8.86
N SER A 120 6.55 -3.79 -8.41
CA SER A 120 5.80 -4.87 -9.05
C SER A 120 5.08 -5.72 -7.99
N MET A 121 4.13 -6.56 -8.40
CA MET A 121 3.51 -7.53 -7.48
C MET A 121 4.51 -8.56 -6.94
N SER A 122 5.58 -8.83 -7.71
CA SER A 122 6.66 -9.76 -7.35
C SER A 122 7.75 -9.13 -6.47
N SER A 123 7.67 -7.83 -6.15
CA SER A 123 8.48 -7.18 -5.10
C SER A 123 8.11 -7.66 -3.70
N ILE A 124 7.06 -8.47 -3.58
CA ILE A 124 6.58 -9.09 -2.34
C ILE A 124 6.58 -10.60 -2.59
N GLY A 125 6.97 -11.40 -1.59
CA GLY A 125 6.83 -12.84 -1.66
C GLY A 125 5.38 -13.26 -1.94
N PHE A 126 5.17 -14.38 -2.65
CA PHE A 126 3.84 -14.78 -3.13
C PHE A 126 2.81 -14.94 -2.01
N VAL A 127 3.23 -15.52 -0.88
CA VAL A 127 2.37 -15.77 0.27
C VAL A 127 2.04 -14.46 0.98
N GLU A 128 3.05 -13.63 1.23
CA GLU A 128 2.91 -12.31 1.84
C GLU A 128 2.02 -11.40 0.99
N PHE A 129 2.20 -11.44 -0.33
CA PHE A 129 1.39 -10.67 -1.28
C PHE A 129 -0.09 -11.06 -1.19
N LYS A 130 -0.42 -12.35 -1.08
CA LYS A 130 -1.81 -12.79 -0.91
C LYS A 130 -2.43 -12.21 0.37
N TYR A 131 -1.72 -12.27 1.49
CA TYR A 131 -2.20 -11.72 2.76
C TYR A 131 -2.38 -10.19 2.69
N LEU A 132 -1.38 -9.50 2.14
CA LEU A 132 -1.43 -8.04 1.97
C LEU A 132 -2.57 -7.62 1.05
N LYS A 133 -2.77 -8.35 -0.05
CA LYS A 133 -3.87 -8.11 -0.98
C LYS A 133 -5.22 -8.27 -0.30
N SER A 134 -5.44 -9.37 0.44
CA SER A 134 -6.69 -9.58 1.18
C SER A 134 -6.95 -8.47 2.21
N LEU A 135 -5.91 -8.06 2.96
CA LEU A 135 -6.02 -6.96 3.92
C LEU A 135 -6.35 -5.63 3.23
N CYS A 136 -5.65 -5.34 2.13
CA CYS A 136 -5.87 -4.11 1.35
C CYS A 136 -7.27 -4.09 0.74
N ASP A 137 -7.76 -5.21 0.20
CA ASP A 137 -9.12 -5.34 -0.34
C ASP A 137 -10.18 -5.10 0.74
N GLU A 138 -10.01 -5.69 1.94
CA GLU A 138 -10.91 -5.48 3.08
C GLU A 138 -10.95 -4.00 3.52
N LYS A 139 -9.78 -3.34 3.53
CA LYS A 139 -9.64 -1.93 3.91
C LYS A 139 -9.89 -0.95 2.76
N LEU A 140 -10.20 -1.44 1.55
CA LEU A 140 -10.36 -0.63 0.34
C LEU A 140 -9.14 0.23 0.01
N ILE A 141 -7.94 -0.31 0.27
CA ILE A 141 -6.65 0.30 -0.05
C ILE A 141 -6.21 -0.25 -1.41
N PRO A 142 -6.29 0.52 -2.52
CA PRO A 142 -5.81 0.05 -3.81
C PRO A 142 -4.29 -0.13 -3.78
N ILE A 143 -3.84 -1.29 -4.30
CA ILE A 143 -2.42 -1.58 -4.56
C ILE A 143 -2.13 -1.19 -6.02
N ILE A 144 -1.12 -0.33 -6.22
CA ILE A 144 -0.73 0.20 -7.52
C ILE A 144 0.71 -0.24 -7.81
N PRO A 145 0.93 -1.31 -8.59
CA PRO A 145 2.24 -1.63 -9.13
C PRO A 145 2.62 -0.65 -10.25
N LEU A 146 3.87 -0.20 -10.29
CA LEU A 146 4.37 0.68 -11.37
C LEU A 146 4.79 -0.10 -12.63
N GLN A 147 5.33 -1.30 -12.42
CA GLN A 147 5.81 -2.17 -13.48
C GLN A 147 4.74 -3.22 -13.80
N GLN A 148 4.48 -3.40 -15.09
CA GLN A 148 3.65 -4.50 -15.54
C GLN A 148 4.46 -5.79 -15.52
N ILE A 149 3.86 -6.84 -14.96
CA ILE A 149 4.46 -8.16 -14.95
C ILE A 149 4.06 -8.86 -16.25
N THR A 150 5.06 -9.40 -16.95
CA THR A 150 4.85 -10.21 -18.16
C THR A 150 4.51 -11.66 -17.82
N ASN A 151 5.02 -12.20 -16.70
CA ASN A 151 4.68 -13.54 -16.19
C ASN A 151 4.80 -13.59 -14.65
N GLU A 152 3.67 -13.53 -13.95
CA GLU A 152 3.61 -13.46 -12.48
C GLU A 152 4.27 -14.66 -11.80
N THR A 153 4.00 -15.88 -12.28
CA THR A 153 4.57 -17.09 -11.70
C THR A 153 6.09 -17.10 -11.76
N LEU A 154 6.65 -16.75 -12.92
CA LEU A 154 8.10 -16.71 -13.11
C LEU A 154 8.75 -15.67 -12.18
N ASP A 155 8.12 -14.51 -12.02
CA ASP A 155 8.70 -13.45 -11.21
C ASP A 155 8.60 -13.75 -9.71
N PHE A 156 7.55 -14.42 -9.23
CA PHE A 156 7.50 -14.94 -7.87
C PHE A 156 8.59 -16.00 -7.62
N CYS A 157 8.86 -16.88 -8.60
CA CYS A 157 9.95 -17.85 -8.49
C CYS A 157 11.32 -17.14 -8.43
N LYS A 158 11.55 -16.11 -9.26
CA LYS A 158 12.78 -15.30 -9.22
C LYS A 158 12.93 -14.63 -7.85
N HIS A 159 11.86 -14.04 -7.31
CA HIS A 159 11.88 -13.43 -5.98
C HIS A 159 12.29 -14.44 -4.91
N ALA A 160 11.67 -15.61 -4.89
CA ALA A 160 11.99 -16.66 -3.92
C ALA A 160 13.48 -17.08 -4.01
N ILE A 161 14.03 -17.23 -5.21
CA ILE A 161 15.46 -17.55 -5.40
C ILE A 161 16.35 -16.43 -4.85
N LEU A 162 16.01 -15.17 -5.10
CA LEU A 162 16.78 -14.02 -4.60
C LEU A 162 16.73 -13.90 -3.08
N VAL A 163 15.56 -14.15 -2.48
CA VAL A 163 15.38 -14.23 -1.03
C VAL A 163 16.31 -15.29 -0.44
N VAL A 164 16.28 -16.51 -1.00
CA VAL A 164 17.13 -17.62 -0.55
C VAL A 164 18.60 -17.27 -0.66
N LYS A 165 19.04 -16.71 -1.80
CA LYS A 165 20.42 -16.26 -1.99
C LYS A 165 20.84 -15.23 -0.94
N LYS A 166 19.96 -14.26 -0.64
CA LYS A 166 20.24 -13.23 0.36
C LYS A 166 20.31 -13.79 1.78
N LEU A 167 19.45 -14.75 2.11
CA LEU A 167 19.46 -15.44 3.42
C LEU A 167 20.66 -16.36 3.60
N ALA A 168 21.05 -17.10 2.56
CA ALA A 168 22.23 -17.96 2.58
C ALA A 168 23.55 -17.16 2.56
N GLY A 169 23.52 -15.90 2.13
CA GLY A 169 24.70 -15.05 2.00
C GLY A 169 25.66 -15.58 0.93
N THR A 170 26.96 -15.57 1.22
CA THR A 170 28.02 -16.16 0.37
C THR A 170 28.32 -17.63 0.71
N ASN A 171 27.46 -18.31 1.50
CA ASN A 171 27.70 -19.70 1.87
C ASN A 171 27.26 -20.64 0.73
N GLU A 172 28.21 -21.02 -0.12
CA GLU A 172 27.96 -21.91 -1.26
C GLU A 172 27.45 -23.30 -0.84
N GLU A 173 27.83 -23.80 0.33
CA GLU A 173 27.43 -25.13 0.81
C GLU A 173 25.91 -25.19 1.05
N ILE A 174 25.33 -24.16 1.67
CA ILE A 174 23.88 -24.04 1.89
C ILE A 174 23.14 -23.90 0.55
N LEU A 175 23.70 -23.17 -0.42
CA LEU A 175 23.09 -23.02 -1.74
C LEU A 175 23.10 -24.34 -2.52
N GLU A 176 24.16 -25.13 -2.39
CA GLU A 176 24.31 -26.45 -3.00
C GLU A 176 23.32 -27.46 -2.39
N ASP A 177 23.16 -27.45 -1.06
CA ASP A 177 22.17 -28.27 -0.35
C ASP A 177 20.75 -27.97 -0.82
N ILE A 178 20.38 -26.68 -0.90
CA ILE A 178 19.08 -26.24 -1.41
C ILE A 178 18.89 -26.72 -2.85
N ARG A 179 19.90 -26.56 -3.73
CA ARG A 179 19.82 -27.07 -5.12
C ARG A 179 19.56 -28.57 -5.16
N ASN A 180 20.27 -29.34 -4.35
CA ASN A 180 20.16 -30.80 -4.30
C ASN A 180 18.80 -31.27 -3.77
N GLU A 181 18.13 -30.46 -2.96
CA GLU A 181 16.79 -30.76 -2.43
C GLU A 181 15.68 -30.42 -3.43
N PHE A 182 15.82 -29.32 -4.19
CA PHE A 182 14.81 -28.85 -5.15
C PHE A 182 14.94 -29.43 -6.57
N CYS A 183 16.09 -30.03 -6.94
CA CYS A 183 16.31 -30.64 -8.26
C CYS A 183 16.18 -32.18 -8.30
N LYS A 184 15.62 -32.79 -7.26
CA LYS A 184 15.23 -34.21 -7.24
C LYS A 184 13.81 -34.40 -7.78
#